data_AF-B7QGN0-F1
#
_entry.id   AF-B7QGN0-F1
#
_cell.length_a   1.000
_cell.length_b   1.000
_cell.length_c   1.000
_cell.angle_alpha   90.00
_cell.angle_beta   90.00
_cell.angle_gamma   90.00
#
_symmetry.space_group_name_H-M   'P 1'
#
loop_
_entity.id
_entity.type
_entity.pdbx_description
1 polymer ?
#
loop_
_entity_poly.entity_id
_entity_poly.type
_entity_poly.pdbx_seq_one_letter_code
_entity_poly.pdbx_strand_id
1 'polypeptide(L)'
;MLQVFMWLVSWFALRHMEYALFHVKLTTLTSCLATIFFKLCFVFLLYTGVVLYGPSLALGAVTGIPVSTSILLNGLVCTFYTTIGGIKAVVWTDVVQMVLIFVGYIMVIISGVYHIGGISKVWEVAEKGGRITFLNLSVSPYDTYTSWNMFSCWTVVWMSAYCAGQTQVQRYSSIGSLKDARKAVLLNVPGVSITLLLSVITGLVLFAVYSDCDPRLTGDIKKADQLMPYIVQDLLRDYPGLSGTLVASVFSGSLSTLSSGYNALAAVTWKDFIEPRVEFSEKKAVFVTRGIAAAYGLLSISIAFLSGTLPSIVQASNSLVGAMTGPLLAIFFLGVFFPFCKKKVLCFQFLALFIMY
;
A
#
# COMPACT_ATOMS: atom_id res chain seq x y z
N MET A 1 16.99 13.06 5.42
CA MET A 1 15.64 13.64 5.66
C MET A 1 14.59 12.56 5.93
N LEU A 2 14.44 11.56 5.05
CA LEU A 2 13.45 10.46 5.18
C LEU A 2 13.53 9.65 6.51
N GLN A 3 14.72 9.47 7.06
CA GLN A 3 14.92 8.65 8.26
C GLN A 3 14.53 9.39 9.55
N VAL A 4 14.92 10.67 9.67
CA VAL A 4 14.45 11.58 10.74
C VAL A 4 12.92 11.76 10.66
N PHE A 5 12.41 11.82 9.44
CA PHE A 5 10.98 11.88 9.12
C PHE A 5 10.22 10.66 9.66
N MET A 6 10.64 9.44 9.31
CA MET A 6 9.97 8.24 9.82
C MET A 6 10.11 8.09 11.32
N TRP A 7 11.21 8.57 11.90
CA TRP A 7 11.41 8.57 13.34
C TRP A 7 10.45 9.53 14.05
N LEU A 8 10.22 10.74 13.52
CA LEU A 8 9.25 11.70 14.05
C LEU A 8 7.82 11.20 13.92
N VAL A 9 7.44 10.65 12.76
CA VAL A 9 6.12 10.06 12.54
C VAL A 9 5.89 8.88 13.47
N SER A 10 6.89 8.01 13.63
CA SER A 10 6.78 6.85 14.51
C SER A 10 6.78 7.27 15.97
N TRP A 11 7.56 8.27 16.38
CA TRP A 11 7.53 8.81 17.73
C TRP A 11 6.18 9.45 18.08
N PHE A 12 5.60 10.21 17.14
CA PHE A 12 4.25 10.78 17.29
C PHE A 12 3.20 9.67 17.36
N ALA A 13 3.26 8.69 16.45
CA ALA A 13 2.39 7.52 16.47
C ALA A 13 2.51 6.75 17.79
N LEU A 14 3.73 6.54 18.31
CA LEU A 14 4.01 5.85 19.58
C LEU A 14 3.46 6.59 20.80
N ARG A 15 3.46 7.93 20.77
CA ARG A 15 2.97 8.79 21.87
C ARG A 15 1.44 8.91 21.87
N HIS A 16 0.81 8.83 20.70
CA HIS A 16 -0.64 8.92 20.54
C HIS A 16 -1.33 7.57 20.29
N MET A 17 -0.58 6.47 20.15
CA MET A 17 -1.09 5.10 20.04
C MET A 17 -1.95 4.73 21.25
N GLU A 18 -1.52 5.12 22.46
CA GLU A 18 -2.28 4.90 23.68
C GLU A 18 -3.66 5.57 23.61
N TYR A 19 -3.75 6.79 23.06
CA TYR A 19 -5.02 7.50 22.88
C TYR A 19 -5.90 6.87 21.78
N ALA A 20 -5.28 6.41 20.69
CA ALA A 20 -5.98 5.67 19.63
C ALA A 20 -6.58 4.34 20.16
N LEU A 21 -5.83 3.61 21.00
CA LEU A 21 -6.26 2.37 21.64
C LEU A 21 -7.30 2.59 22.76
N PHE A 22 -7.21 3.67 23.54
CA PHE A 22 -8.09 3.89 24.70
C PHE A 22 -9.35 4.71 24.42
N HIS A 23 -9.34 5.65 23.47
CA HIS A 23 -10.42 6.64 23.32
C HIS A 23 -11.23 6.59 22.04
N VAL A 24 -10.89 5.76 21.05
CA VAL A 24 -11.78 5.51 19.90
C VAL A 24 -12.84 4.47 20.27
N LYS A 25 -13.50 4.66 21.42
CA LYS A 25 -14.88 4.21 21.61
C LYS A 25 -15.78 5.23 20.93
N LEU A 26 -15.78 5.23 19.60
CA LEU A 26 -16.74 5.99 18.81
C LEU A 26 -18.11 5.28 18.81
N THR A 27 -18.58 4.91 20.00
CA THR A 27 -19.91 4.35 20.19
C THR A 27 -20.95 5.45 19.96
N THR A 28 -21.87 5.13 19.05
CA THR A 28 -23.17 5.75 18.79
C THR A 28 -23.18 7.18 18.20
N LEU A 29 -23.02 7.25 16.87
CA LEU A 29 -23.81 8.15 16.00
C LEU A 29 -24.04 7.48 14.63
N THR A 30 -25.22 6.94 14.45
CA THR A 30 -25.50 5.77 13.59
C THR A 30 -25.69 6.02 12.09
N SER A 31 -25.67 7.26 11.59
CA SER A 31 -25.93 7.50 10.15
C SER A 31 -24.84 8.26 9.43
N CYS A 32 -24.41 9.42 9.92
CA CYS A 32 -23.48 10.27 9.16
C CYS A 32 -22.02 9.75 9.25
N LEU A 33 -21.52 9.42 10.45
CA LEU A 33 -20.21 8.79 10.61
C LEU A 33 -20.14 7.40 9.96
N ALA A 34 -21.21 6.60 10.07
CA ALA A 34 -21.31 5.32 9.37
C ALA A 34 -21.21 5.49 7.84
N THR A 35 -21.83 6.53 7.27
CA THR A 35 -21.73 6.85 5.83
C THR A 35 -20.31 7.28 5.44
N ILE A 36 -19.66 8.06 6.30
CA ILE A 36 -18.26 8.51 6.13
C ILE A 36 -17.30 7.32 6.12
N PHE A 37 -17.42 6.43 7.11
CA PHE A 37 -16.64 5.20 7.20
C PHE A 37 -16.91 4.27 6.03
N PHE A 38 -18.17 4.13 5.61
CA PHE A 38 -18.52 3.34 4.43
C PHE A 38 -17.86 3.88 3.16
N LYS A 39 -17.84 5.20 2.97
CA LYS A 39 -17.13 5.85 1.85
C LYS A 39 -15.62 5.59 1.90
N LEU A 40 -14.99 5.68 3.06
CA LEU A 40 -13.57 5.38 3.22
C LEU A 40 -13.26 3.90 2.92
N CYS A 41 -14.12 2.98 3.41
CA CYS A 41 -14.01 1.55 3.10
C CYS A 41 -14.14 1.29 1.60
N PHE A 42 -15.04 2.00 0.91
CA PHE A 42 -15.19 1.90 -0.53
C PHE A 42 -13.96 2.40 -1.29
N VAL A 43 -13.39 3.54 -0.92
CA VAL A 43 -12.14 4.04 -1.53
C VAL A 43 -10.98 3.06 -1.30
N PHE A 44 -10.90 2.48 -0.11
CA PHE A 44 -9.89 1.47 0.19
C PHE A 44 -10.10 0.16 -0.60
N LEU A 45 -11.35 -0.24 -0.82
CA LEU A 45 -11.69 -1.36 -1.71
C LEU A 45 -11.23 -1.08 -3.16
N LEU A 46 -11.47 0.13 -3.68
CA LEU A 46 -10.95 0.53 -5.00
C LEU A 46 -9.42 0.42 -5.05
N TYR A 47 -8.74 0.90 -4.03
CA TYR A 47 -7.28 0.79 -3.91
C TYR A 47 -6.81 -0.67 -3.97
N THR A 48 -7.43 -1.59 -3.21
CA THR A 48 -7.07 -3.01 -3.27
C THR A 48 -7.27 -3.61 -4.66
N GLY A 49 -8.33 -3.24 -5.39
CA GLY A 49 -8.53 -3.69 -6.77
C GLY A 49 -7.44 -3.20 -7.72
N VAL A 50 -7.02 -1.93 -7.60
CA VAL A 50 -5.91 -1.37 -8.39
C VAL A 50 -4.58 -2.08 -8.06
N VAL A 51 -4.31 -2.35 -6.78
CA VAL A 51 -3.10 -3.08 -6.34
C VAL A 51 -3.05 -4.51 -6.88
N LEU A 52 -4.18 -5.18 -7.05
CA LEU A 52 -4.25 -6.54 -7.61
C LEU A 52 -3.86 -6.60 -9.10
N TYR A 53 -3.96 -5.49 -9.83
CA TYR A 53 -3.65 -5.45 -11.26
C TYR A 53 -2.13 -5.51 -11.54
N GLY A 54 -1.29 -4.85 -10.72
CA GLY A 54 0.17 -4.87 -10.85
C GLY A 54 0.83 -6.26 -10.92
N PRO A 55 0.62 -7.16 -9.94
CA PRO A 55 1.16 -8.52 -9.98
C PRO A 55 0.56 -9.32 -11.14
N SER A 56 -0.70 -9.05 -11.50
CA SER A 56 -1.33 -9.73 -12.63
C SER A 56 -0.62 -9.41 -13.95
N LEU A 57 -0.13 -8.17 -14.10
CA LEU A 57 0.69 -7.72 -15.21
C LEU A 57 2.06 -8.42 -15.22
N ALA A 58 2.69 -8.57 -14.06
CA ALA A 58 3.98 -9.25 -13.93
C ALA A 58 3.91 -10.74 -14.28
N LEU A 59 2.90 -11.45 -13.77
CA LEU A 59 2.69 -12.86 -14.12
C LEU A 59 2.32 -13.03 -15.59
N GLY A 60 1.46 -12.17 -16.13
CA GLY A 60 1.09 -12.21 -17.54
C GLY A 60 2.27 -11.97 -18.48
N ALA A 61 3.17 -11.04 -18.11
CA ALA A 61 4.40 -10.83 -18.84
C ALA A 61 5.26 -12.11 -18.83
N VAL A 62 5.59 -12.65 -17.65
CA VAL A 62 6.58 -13.72 -17.51
C VAL A 62 6.08 -15.07 -18.03
N THR A 63 4.79 -15.36 -17.90
CA THR A 63 4.22 -16.67 -18.30
C THR A 63 3.51 -16.64 -19.66
N GLY A 64 3.29 -15.45 -20.22
CA GLY A 64 2.53 -15.28 -21.46
C GLY A 64 1.02 -15.53 -21.32
N ILE A 65 0.50 -15.80 -20.11
CA ILE A 65 -0.93 -15.99 -19.91
C ILE A 65 -1.67 -14.64 -20.06
N PRO A 66 -2.94 -14.65 -20.50
CA PRO A 66 -3.75 -13.44 -20.54
C PRO A 66 -3.83 -12.77 -19.17
N VAL A 67 -3.72 -11.44 -19.14
CA VAL A 67 -3.81 -10.65 -17.88
C VAL A 67 -5.13 -10.90 -17.15
N SER A 68 -6.22 -11.16 -17.87
CA SER A 68 -7.52 -11.55 -17.31
C SER A 68 -7.44 -12.82 -16.46
N THR A 69 -6.80 -13.86 -16.97
CA THR A 69 -6.57 -15.12 -16.24
C THR A 69 -5.65 -14.91 -15.04
N SER A 70 -4.63 -14.07 -15.21
CA SER A 70 -3.70 -13.69 -14.15
C SER A 70 -4.40 -12.98 -12.98
N ILE A 71 -5.33 -12.07 -13.27
CA ILE A 71 -6.18 -11.39 -12.27
C ILE A 71 -7.00 -12.41 -11.48
N LEU A 72 -7.67 -13.34 -12.17
CA LEU A 72 -8.49 -14.36 -11.51
C LEU A 72 -7.66 -15.26 -10.62
N LEU A 73 -6.55 -15.81 -11.13
CA LEU A 73 -5.69 -16.70 -10.36
C LEU A 73 -5.16 -16.01 -9.11
N ASN A 74 -4.58 -14.83 -9.28
CA ASN A 74 -3.98 -14.10 -8.17
C ASN A 74 -5.02 -13.66 -7.13
N GLY A 75 -6.15 -13.11 -7.60
CA GLY A 75 -7.20 -12.65 -6.71
C GLY A 75 -7.92 -13.78 -5.97
N LEU A 76 -8.18 -14.91 -6.63
CA LEU A 76 -8.80 -16.07 -5.99
C LEU A 76 -7.89 -16.70 -4.95
N VAL A 77 -6.61 -16.89 -5.27
CA VAL A 77 -5.61 -17.37 -4.30
C VAL A 77 -5.55 -16.43 -3.10
N CYS A 78 -5.46 -15.11 -3.34
CA CYS A 78 -5.40 -14.13 -2.27
C CYS A 78 -6.64 -14.14 -1.38
N THR A 79 -7.82 -14.20 -1.99
CA THR A 79 -9.10 -14.25 -1.29
C THR A 79 -9.20 -15.51 -0.44
N PHE A 80 -8.80 -16.66 -0.99
CA PHE A 80 -8.89 -17.95 -0.32
C PHE A 80 -8.06 -18.01 0.96
N TYR A 81 -6.76 -17.71 0.90
CA TYR A 81 -5.90 -17.82 2.09
C TYR A 81 -6.25 -16.78 3.15
N THR A 82 -6.66 -15.57 2.74
CA THR A 82 -7.09 -14.51 3.67
C THR A 82 -8.35 -14.91 4.42
N THR A 83 -9.33 -15.49 3.71
CA THR A 83 -10.61 -15.93 4.27
C THR A 83 -10.41 -17.02 5.32
N ILE A 84 -9.50 -17.96 5.08
CA ILE A 84 -9.28 -19.08 6.02
C ILE A 84 -8.38 -18.68 7.17
N GLY A 85 -7.29 -17.96 6.86
CA GLY A 85 -6.18 -17.75 7.79
C GLY A 85 -6.43 -16.73 8.90
N GLY A 86 -7.23 -15.69 8.64
CA GLY A 86 -7.41 -14.57 9.56
C GLY A 86 -6.08 -13.84 9.87
N ILE A 87 -6.13 -12.86 10.80
CA ILE A 87 -4.99 -11.95 11.07
C ILE A 87 -3.69 -12.70 11.43
N LYS A 88 -3.76 -13.81 12.19
CA LYS A 88 -2.57 -14.54 12.61
C LYS A 88 -1.84 -15.19 11.43
N ALA A 89 -2.56 -15.82 10.52
CA ALA A 89 -1.96 -16.42 9.34
C ALA A 89 -1.43 -15.34 8.39
N VAL A 90 -2.16 -14.24 8.22
CA VAL A 90 -1.74 -13.09 7.39
C VAL A 90 -0.40 -12.54 7.86
N VAL A 91 -0.22 -12.34 9.17
CA VAL A 91 1.06 -11.87 9.73
C VAL A 91 2.20 -12.85 9.45
N TRP A 92 1.97 -14.16 9.55
CA TRP A 92 2.99 -15.16 9.23
C TRP A 92 3.35 -15.20 7.75
N THR A 93 2.35 -15.09 6.85
CA THR A 93 2.61 -15.03 5.41
C THR A 93 3.38 -13.77 5.04
N ASP A 94 3.11 -12.64 5.69
CA ASP A 94 3.83 -11.39 5.44
C ASP A 94 5.32 -11.48 5.77
N VAL A 95 5.71 -12.24 6.81
CA VAL A 95 7.12 -12.44 7.17
C VAL A 95 7.87 -13.12 6.02
N VAL A 96 7.28 -14.15 5.42
CA VAL A 96 7.87 -14.86 4.28
C VAL A 96 7.87 -13.97 3.04
N GLN A 97 6.77 -13.26 2.80
CA GLN A 97 6.61 -12.36 1.66
C GLN A 97 7.61 -11.19 1.71
N MET A 98 7.93 -10.66 2.89
CA MET A 98 8.94 -9.63 3.08
C MET A 98 10.32 -10.08 2.55
N VAL A 99 10.72 -11.33 2.84
CA VAL A 99 11.99 -11.88 2.33
C VAL A 99 11.97 -11.95 0.81
N LEU A 100 10.87 -12.42 0.21
CA LEU A 100 10.72 -12.52 -1.24
C LEU A 100 10.80 -11.15 -1.92
N ILE A 101 10.20 -10.11 -1.32
CA ILE A 101 10.27 -8.73 -1.82
C ILE A 101 11.71 -8.23 -1.84
N PHE A 102 12.48 -8.45 -0.77
CA PHE A 102 13.89 -8.04 -0.73
C PHE A 102 14.74 -8.78 -1.77
N VAL A 103 14.54 -10.08 -1.92
CA VAL A 103 15.24 -10.88 -2.93
C VAL A 103 14.93 -10.35 -4.34
N GLY A 104 13.67 -10.03 -4.64
CA GLY A 104 13.29 -9.48 -5.93
C GLY A 104 13.96 -8.14 -6.25
N TYR A 105 13.99 -7.20 -5.29
CA TYR A 105 14.70 -5.94 -5.47
C TYR A 105 16.20 -6.14 -5.70
N ILE A 106 16.85 -6.94 -4.85
CA ILE A 106 18.30 -7.19 -4.95
C ILE A 106 18.64 -7.83 -6.29
N MET A 107 17.84 -8.79 -6.75
CA MET A 107 18.05 -9.47 -8.03
C MET A 107 17.97 -8.51 -9.22
N VAL A 108 16.97 -7.61 -9.26
CA VAL A 108 16.85 -6.61 -10.35
C VAL A 108 17.99 -5.58 -10.29
N ILE A 109 18.37 -5.13 -9.09
CA ILE A 109 19.47 -4.18 -8.93
C ILE A 109 20.79 -4.81 -9.43
N ILE A 110 21.12 -6.02 -8.98
CA ILE A 110 22.37 -6.69 -9.36
C ILE A 110 22.41 -6.94 -10.87
N SER A 111 21.33 -7.46 -11.46
CA SER A 111 21.28 -7.76 -12.89
C SER A 111 21.42 -6.51 -13.76
N GLY A 112 20.68 -5.45 -13.45
CA GLY A 112 20.79 -4.18 -14.21
C GLY A 112 22.13 -3.47 -14.01
N VAL A 113 22.68 -3.47 -12.79
CA VAL A 113 24.02 -2.90 -12.52
C VAL A 113 25.11 -3.67 -13.28
N TYR A 114 25.02 -5.01 -13.31
CA TYR A 114 25.95 -5.84 -14.07
C TYR A 114 25.87 -5.55 -15.58
N HIS A 115 24.65 -5.45 -16.11
CA HIS A 115 24.42 -5.15 -17.53
C HIS A 115 25.01 -3.81 -17.98
N ILE A 116 24.86 -2.76 -17.16
CA ILE A 116 25.38 -1.42 -17.46
C ILE A 116 26.91 -1.31 -17.25
N GLY A 117 27.52 -2.25 -16.53
CA GLY A 117 28.95 -2.23 -16.21
C GLY A 117 29.32 -1.51 -14.92
N GLY A 118 28.38 -1.39 -13.97
CA GLY A 118 28.65 -0.94 -12.60
C GLY A 118 27.77 0.21 -12.09
N ILE A 119 27.72 0.37 -10.78
CA ILE A 119 26.82 1.34 -10.12
C ILE A 119 27.21 2.79 -10.39
N SER A 120 28.50 3.06 -10.60
CA SER A 120 28.99 4.40 -10.98
C SER A 120 28.39 4.85 -12.31
N LYS A 121 28.21 3.93 -13.26
CA LYS A 121 27.64 4.25 -14.56
C LYS A 121 26.13 4.47 -14.48
N VAL A 122 25.42 3.70 -13.65
CA VAL A 122 24.00 3.95 -13.32
C VAL A 122 23.82 5.38 -12.79
N TRP A 123 24.70 5.79 -11.87
CA TRP A 123 24.66 7.13 -11.31
C TRP A 123 24.92 8.21 -12.35
N GLU A 124 25.96 8.05 -13.18
CA GLU A 124 26.32 8.99 -14.24
C GLU A 124 25.17 9.19 -15.25
N VAL A 125 24.53 8.09 -15.68
CA VAL A 125 23.39 8.14 -16.62
C VAL A 125 22.18 8.81 -15.97
N ALA A 126 21.88 8.49 -14.72
CA ALA A 126 20.78 9.11 -13.99
C ALA A 126 20.99 10.62 -13.75
N GLU A 127 22.23 11.05 -13.49
CA GLU A 127 22.59 12.45 -13.35
C GLU A 127 22.47 13.20 -14.68
N LYS A 128 23.03 12.65 -15.76
CA LYS A 128 22.88 13.20 -17.12
C LYS A 128 21.42 13.29 -17.57
N GLY A 129 20.60 12.30 -17.19
CA GLY A 129 19.17 12.27 -17.45
C GLY A 129 18.33 13.19 -16.56
N GLY A 130 18.95 13.97 -15.67
CA GLY A 130 18.25 14.89 -14.76
C GLY A 130 17.33 14.19 -13.76
N ARG A 131 17.61 12.92 -13.43
CA ARG A 131 16.79 12.12 -12.49
C ARG A 131 17.23 12.24 -11.05
N ILE A 132 18.42 12.77 -10.80
CA ILE A 132 18.96 12.96 -9.45
C ILE A 132 18.74 14.40 -9.01
N THR A 133 17.66 14.60 -8.24
CA THR A 133 17.36 15.90 -7.60
C THR A 133 17.26 15.68 -6.10
N PHE A 134 18.31 16.06 -5.36
CA PHE A 134 18.34 15.85 -3.91
C PHE A 134 17.44 16.81 -3.15
N LEU A 135 17.46 18.10 -3.52
CA LEU A 135 16.66 19.14 -2.87
C LEU A 135 16.10 20.07 -3.94
N ASN A 136 14.78 20.18 -4.00
CA ASN A 136 14.09 21.20 -4.76
C ASN A 136 13.38 22.14 -3.78
N LEU A 137 14.03 23.26 -3.44
CA LEU A 137 13.52 24.24 -2.47
C LEU A 137 12.58 25.30 -3.09
N SER A 138 12.14 25.10 -4.34
CA SER A 138 11.14 25.95 -4.97
C SER A 138 9.88 26.01 -4.11
N VAL A 139 9.31 27.22 -3.99
CA VAL A 139 8.05 27.50 -3.29
C VAL A 139 6.90 27.67 -4.29
N SER A 140 7.16 27.43 -5.59
CA SER A 140 6.15 27.53 -6.63
C SER A 140 5.05 26.49 -6.41
N PRO A 141 3.76 26.88 -6.39
CA PRO A 141 2.66 25.94 -6.30
C PRO A 141 2.48 25.09 -7.57
N TYR A 142 3.15 25.46 -8.67
CA TYR A 142 3.12 24.70 -9.94
C TYR A 142 4.11 23.52 -9.94
N ASP A 143 5.10 23.52 -9.05
CA ASP A 143 6.08 22.44 -8.97
C ASP A 143 5.51 21.27 -8.14
N THR A 144 5.25 20.14 -8.81
CA THR A 144 4.64 18.97 -8.16
C THR A 144 5.57 18.33 -7.12
N TYR A 145 6.88 18.26 -7.40
CA TYR A 145 7.88 17.56 -6.58
C TYR A 145 8.87 18.54 -5.92
N THR A 146 8.37 19.39 -5.03
CA THR A 146 9.22 20.23 -4.16
C THR A 146 9.53 19.49 -2.85
N SER A 147 10.65 19.83 -2.22
CA SER A 147 11.02 19.29 -0.91
C SER A 147 9.93 19.55 0.14
N TRP A 148 9.27 20.72 0.08
CA TRP A 148 8.18 21.09 0.98
C TRP A 148 6.92 20.24 0.74
N ASN A 149 6.51 20.08 -0.52
CA ASN A 149 5.34 19.27 -0.88
C ASN A 149 5.56 17.80 -0.52
N MET A 150 6.74 17.25 -0.83
CA MET A 150 7.11 15.88 -0.48
C MET A 150 7.11 15.69 1.04
N PHE A 151 7.75 16.60 1.79
CA PHE A 151 7.80 16.50 3.25
C PHE A 151 6.40 16.52 3.87
N SER A 152 5.57 17.50 3.50
CA SER A 152 4.22 17.65 4.04
C SER A 152 3.29 16.49 3.64
N CYS A 153 3.28 16.10 2.35
CA CYS A 153 2.42 15.03 1.86
C CYS A 153 2.78 13.68 2.49
N TRP A 154 4.07 13.31 2.48
CA TRP A 154 4.48 12.03 3.07
C TRP A 154 4.24 12.01 4.58
N THR A 155 4.38 13.14 5.29
CA THR A 155 4.00 13.24 6.73
C THR A 155 2.55 12.86 6.94
N VAL A 156 1.64 13.48 6.19
CA VAL A 156 0.20 13.21 6.29
C VAL A 156 -0.10 11.74 5.96
N VAL A 157 0.47 11.21 4.88
CA VAL A 157 0.24 9.82 4.45
C VAL A 157 0.69 8.82 5.52
N TRP A 158 1.92 8.93 6.00
CA TRP A 158 2.46 7.97 6.96
C TRP A 158 1.81 8.10 8.35
N MET A 159 1.52 9.33 8.80
CA MET A 159 0.75 9.55 10.04
C MET A 159 -0.63 8.91 9.97
N SER A 160 -1.34 9.09 8.85
CA SER A 160 -2.64 8.48 8.63
C SER A 160 -2.56 6.95 8.67
N ALA A 161 -1.57 6.37 7.98
CA ALA A 161 -1.37 4.93 7.93
C ALA A 161 -1.08 4.31 9.31
N TYR A 162 -0.22 4.93 10.13
CA TYR A 162 0.16 4.39 11.44
C TYR A 162 -0.84 4.66 12.56
N CYS A 163 -1.47 5.84 12.57
CA CYS A 163 -2.33 6.27 13.67
C CYS A 163 -3.80 5.86 13.47
N ALA A 164 -4.31 5.96 12.24
CA ALA A 164 -5.73 5.82 11.94
C ALA A 164 -6.03 4.67 10.97
N GLY A 165 -5.00 4.10 10.33
CA GLY A 165 -5.13 2.97 9.43
C GLY A 165 -5.48 1.69 10.17
N GLN A 166 -6.66 1.13 9.89
CA GLN A 166 -7.14 -0.11 10.52
C GLN A 166 -6.13 -1.27 10.42
N THR A 167 -5.46 -1.41 9.28
CA THR A 167 -4.44 -2.45 9.06
C THR A 167 -3.33 -2.44 10.11
N GLN A 168 -2.89 -1.25 10.51
CA GLN A 168 -1.78 -1.09 11.47
C GLN A 168 -2.28 -1.18 12.91
N VAL A 169 -3.38 -0.48 13.22
CA VAL A 169 -4.01 -0.53 14.56
C VAL A 169 -4.33 -1.96 14.95
N GLN A 170 -4.88 -2.77 14.03
CA GLN A 170 -5.20 -4.16 14.27
C GLN A 170 -3.96 -5.02 14.62
N ARG A 171 -2.81 -4.74 14.00
CA ARG A 171 -1.55 -5.45 14.31
C ARG A 171 -1.05 -5.09 15.70
N TYR A 172 -1.12 -3.82 16.10
CA TYR A 172 -0.67 -3.37 17.41
C TYR A 172 -1.55 -3.89 18.53
N SER A 173 -2.88 -3.92 18.33
CA SER A 173 -3.84 -4.49 19.29
C SER A 173 -3.75 -6.01 19.43
N SER A 174 -3.08 -6.70 18.50
CA SER A 174 -2.86 -8.15 18.56
C SER A 174 -1.62 -8.54 19.37
N ILE A 175 -0.84 -7.57 19.86
CA ILE A 175 0.37 -7.79 20.64
C ILE A 175 0.02 -7.72 22.14
N GLY A 176 0.49 -8.71 22.92
CA GLY A 176 0.09 -8.86 24.32
C GLY A 176 0.61 -7.79 25.30
N SER A 177 1.54 -6.95 24.87
CA SER A 177 2.16 -5.91 25.71
C SER A 177 2.37 -4.62 24.93
N LEU A 178 2.07 -3.49 25.56
CA LEU A 178 2.30 -2.17 24.97
C LEU A 178 3.79 -1.92 24.69
N LYS A 179 4.70 -2.42 25.55
CA LYS A 179 6.15 -2.28 25.33
C LYS A 179 6.58 -2.99 24.04
N ASP A 180 6.01 -4.17 23.78
CA ASP A 180 6.31 -4.95 22.58
C ASP A 180 5.68 -4.34 21.33
N ALA A 181 4.46 -3.80 21.44
CA ALA A 181 3.82 -3.05 20.36
C ALA A 181 4.65 -1.82 19.95
N ARG A 182 5.18 -1.07 20.93
CA ARG A 182 6.07 0.06 20.67
C ARG A 182 7.36 -0.36 19.96
N LYS A 183 7.95 -1.47 20.41
CA LYS A 183 9.15 -2.04 19.78
C LYS A 183 8.87 -2.47 18.35
N ALA A 184 7.72 -3.11 18.08
CA ALA A 184 7.33 -3.52 16.74
C ALA A 184 7.21 -2.34 15.77
N VAL A 185 6.60 -1.22 16.19
CA VAL A 185 6.51 -0.01 15.36
C VAL A 185 7.88 0.61 15.12
N LEU A 186 8.74 0.66 16.13
CA LEU A 186 10.09 1.20 15.97
C LEU A 186 10.95 0.34 15.02
N LEU A 187 10.79 -0.99 15.06
CA LEU A 187 11.46 -1.92 14.15
C LEU A 187 10.94 -1.81 12.71
N ASN A 188 9.70 -1.34 12.52
CA ASN A 188 9.14 -1.14 11.18
C ASN A 188 9.83 0.02 10.43
N VAL A 189 10.29 1.06 11.13
CA VAL A 189 10.96 2.24 10.55
C VAL A 189 12.16 1.90 9.65
N PRO A 190 13.18 1.16 10.11
CA PRO A 190 14.29 0.77 9.24
C PRO A 190 13.82 -0.13 8.09
N GLY A 191 12.86 -1.02 8.31
CA GLY A 191 12.33 -1.91 7.26
C GLY A 191 11.71 -1.16 6.09
N VAL A 192 10.82 -0.20 6.38
CA VAL A 192 10.22 0.66 5.36
C VAL A 192 11.28 1.54 4.69
N SER A 193 12.22 2.09 5.46
CA SER A 193 13.30 2.92 4.92
C SER A 193 14.16 2.16 3.90
N ILE A 194 14.56 0.93 4.22
CA ILE A 194 15.35 0.07 3.32
C ILE A 194 14.54 -0.28 2.07
N THR A 195 13.27 -0.63 2.23
CA THR A 195 12.40 -0.98 1.10
C THR A 195 12.22 0.18 0.13
N LEU A 196 12.01 1.40 0.64
CA LEU A 196 11.92 2.59 -0.21
C LEU A 196 13.24 2.91 -0.91
N LEU A 197 14.37 2.77 -0.21
CA LEU A 197 15.69 2.97 -0.81
C LEU A 197 15.93 1.99 -1.96
N LEU A 198 15.64 0.71 -1.76
CA LEU A 198 15.76 -0.31 -2.80
C LEU A 198 14.83 -0.02 -3.99
N SER A 199 13.61 0.45 -3.74
CA SER A 199 12.67 0.86 -4.79
C SER A 199 13.22 2.02 -5.63
N VAL A 200 13.80 3.05 -4.99
CA VAL A 200 14.43 4.18 -5.69
C VAL A 200 15.64 3.72 -6.52
N ILE A 201 16.53 2.93 -5.93
CA ILE A 201 17.71 2.41 -6.65
C ILE A 201 17.28 1.58 -7.85
N THR A 202 16.27 0.72 -7.69
CA THR A 202 15.71 -0.09 -8.79
C THR A 202 15.16 0.80 -9.90
N GLY A 203 14.45 1.89 -9.56
CA GLY A 203 13.98 2.86 -10.53
C GLY A 203 15.10 3.56 -11.31
N LEU A 204 16.21 3.90 -10.64
CA LEU A 204 17.40 4.47 -11.29
C LEU A 204 18.09 3.46 -12.21
N VAL A 205 18.19 2.20 -11.78
CA VAL A 205 18.74 1.11 -12.60
C VAL A 205 17.88 0.89 -13.84
N LEU A 206 16.55 0.81 -13.70
CA LEU A 206 15.62 0.71 -14.83
C LEU A 206 15.80 1.86 -15.81
N PHE A 207 15.90 3.10 -15.31
CA PHE A 207 16.14 4.27 -16.15
C PHE A 207 17.48 4.19 -16.88
N ALA A 208 18.54 3.76 -16.20
CA ALA A 208 19.86 3.68 -16.80
C ALA A 208 20.01 2.52 -17.80
N VAL A 209 19.27 1.43 -17.66
CA VAL A 209 19.29 0.31 -18.63
C VAL A 209 18.59 0.74 -19.93
N TYR A 210 17.49 1.48 -19.80
CA TYR A 210 16.64 1.88 -20.91
C TYR A 210 16.76 3.35 -21.29
N SER A 211 17.88 4.01 -20.96
CA SER A 211 18.09 5.43 -21.29
C SER A 211 18.22 5.65 -22.79
N ASP A 212 18.85 4.70 -23.49
CA ASP A 212 19.20 4.82 -24.90
C ASP A 212 18.18 4.11 -25.81
N CYS A 213 17.44 3.13 -25.27
CA CYS A 213 16.43 2.36 -25.98
C CYS A 213 15.20 2.21 -25.08
N ASP A 214 14.16 3.01 -25.32
CA ASP A 214 12.91 2.95 -24.56
C ASP A 214 12.02 1.80 -25.08
N PRO A 215 11.74 0.75 -24.27
CA PRO A 215 10.90 -0.38 -24.65
C PRO A 215 9.46 0.02 -25.03
N ARG A 216 9.01 1.21 -24.63
CA ARG A 216 7.69 1.74 -25.00
C ARG A 216 7.67 2.26 -26.43
N LEU A 217 8.78 2.82 -26.91
CA LEU A 217 8.90 3.38 -28.25
C LEU A 217 9.16 2.29 -29.28
N THR A 218 9.89 1.25 -28.91
CA THR A 218 10.10 0.06 -29.74
C THR A 218 8.85 -0.82 -29.85
N GLY A 219 7.90 -0.67 -28.92
CA GLY A 219 6.63 -1.40 -28.91
C GLY A 219 6.67 -2.72 -28.14
N ASP A 220 7.77 -3.02 -27.45
CA ASP A 220 7.94 -4.21 -26.62
C ASP A 220 7.03 -4.19 -25.40
N ILE A 221 6.76 -2.99 -24.87
CA ILE A 221 5.77 -2.77 -23.81
C ILE A 221 4.75 -1.70 -24.18
N LYS A 222 3.50 -1.86 -23.72
CA LYS A 222 2.40 -0.92 -23.96
C LYS A 222 2.27 0.13 -22.86
N LYS A 223 2.62 -0.21 -21.63
CA LYS A 223 2.48 0.67 -20.45
C LYS A 223 3.78 0.73 -19.64
N ALA A 224 4.05 1.87 -19.01
CA ALA A 224 5.20 2.02 -18.10
C ALA A 224 5.21 1.00 -16.95
N ASP A 225 4.03 0.60 -16.47
CA ASP A 225 3.90 -0.37 -15.38
C ASP A 225 4.45 -1.77 -15.75
N GLN A 226 4.68 -2.04 -17.04
CA GLN A 226 5.28 -3.28 -17.55
C GLN A 226 6.81 -3.27 -17.55
N LEU A 227 7.45 -2.12 -17.27
CA LEU A 227 8.91 -2.00 -17.37
C LEU A 227 9.64 -2.89 -16.36
N MET A 228 9.12 -2.97 -15.13
CA MET A 228 9.69 -3.80 -14.06
C MET A 228 9.64 -5.31 -14.38
N PRO A 229 8.54 -5.88 -14.88
CA PRO A 229 8.57 -7.26 -15.35
C PRO A 229 9.31 -7.47 -16.67
N TYR A 230 9.41 -6.43 -17.50
CA TYR A 230 10.14 -6.49 -18.76
C TYR A 230 11.65 -6.66 -18.55
N ILE A 231 12.28 -5.87 -17.66
CA ILE A 231 13.74 -5.96 -17.45
C ILE A 231 14.21 -7.37 -17.05
N VAL A 232 13.39 -8.08 -16.28
CA VAL A 232 13.72 -9.46 -15.87
C VAL A 232 13.59 -10.42 -17.05
N GLN A 233 12.60 -10.22 -17.92
CA GLN A 233 12.53 -11.02 -19.14
C GLN A 233 13.59 -10.68 -20.16
N ASP A 234 14.05 -9.44 -20.19
CA ASP A 234 15.07 -8.97 -21.11
C ASP A 234 16.45 -9.48 -20.66
N LEU A 235 16.82 -9.20 -19.40
CA LEU A 235 18.17 -9.48 -18.88
C LEU A 235 18.35 -10.90 -18.33
N LEU A 236 17.27 -11.56 -17.88
CA LEU A 236 17.36 -12.83 -17.13
C LEU A 236 16.65 -14.00 -17.80
N ARG A 237 16.30 -13.87 -19.09
CA ARG A 237 15.64 -14.94 -19.86
C ARG A 237 16.38 -16.27 -19.81
N ASP A 238 17.71 -16.21 -19.86
CA ASP A 238 18.57 -17.40 -19.97
C ASP A 238 18.80 -18.09 -18.61
N TYR A 239 18.30 -17.51 -17.51
CA TYR A 239 18.44 -18.04 -16.16
C TYR A 239 17.10 -18.56 -15.63
N PRO A 240 16.71 -19.81 -15.98
CA PRO A 240 15.43 -20.36 -15.58
C PRO A 240 15.31 -20.38 -14.05
N GLY A 241 14.24 -19.78 -13.54
CA GLY A 241 13.96 -19.62 -12.11
C GLY A 241 14.02 -18.17 -11.61
N LEU A 242 14.89 -17.31 -12.16
CA LEU A 242 14.98 -15.91 -11.73
C LEU A 242 13.73 -15.10 -12.10
N SER A 243 13.15 -15.36 -13.27
CA SER A 243 11.86 -14.77 -13.67
C SER A 243 10.72 -15.18 -12.73
N GLY A 244 10.73 -16.43 -12.25
CA GLY A 244 9.81 -16.92 -11.23
C GLY A 244 9.99 -16.20 -9.89
N THR A 245 11.24 -15.91 -9.50
CA THR A 245 11.57 -15.14 -8.29
C THR A 245 11.01 -13.71 -8.36
N LEU A 246 11.08 -13.04 -9.52
CA LEU A 246 10.44 -11.74 -9.69
C LEU A 246 8.92 -11.83 -9.48
N VAL A 247 8.28 -12.78 -10.16
CA VAL A 247 6.83 -12.99 -10.03
C VAL A 247 6.49 -13.22 -8.56
N ALA A 248 7.20 -14.12 -7.87
CA ALA A 248 7.00 -14.38 -6.45
C ALA A 248 7.17 -13.12 -5.59
N SER A 249 8.15 -12.27 -5.88
CA SER A 249 8.39 -10.99 -5.19
C SER A 249 7.25 -10.00 -5.38
N VAL A 250 6.86 -9.73 -6.63
CA VAL A 250 5.77 -8.78 -6.94
C VAL A 250 4.44 -9.29 -6.36
N PHE A 251 4.19 -10.59 -6.45
CA PHE A 251 3.04 -11.24 -5.84
C PHE A 251 3.06 -11.03 -4.33
N SER A 252 4.18 -11.30 -3.68
CA SER A 252 4.34 -11.13 -2.23
C SER A 252 3.99 -9.72 -1.76
N GLY A 253 4.46 -8.69 -2.47
CA GLY A 253 4.13 -7.29 -2.17
C GLY A 253 2.63 -6.98 -2.24
N SER A 254 1.97 -7.43 -3.32
CA SER A 254 0.53 -7.22 -3.46
C SER A 254 -0.29 -8.08 -2.51
N LEU A 255 0.03 -9.37 -2.36
CA LEU A 255 -0.70 -10.29 -1.48
C LEU A 255 -0.70 -9.80 -0.03
N SER A 256 0.42 -9.31 0.49
CA SER A 256 0.50 -8.76 1.87
C SER A 256 -0.43 -7.55 2.05
N THR A 257 -0.53 -6.70 1.02
CA THR A 257 -1.40 -5.51 1.00
C THR A 257 -2.87 -5.90 0.92
N LEU A 258 -3.21 -6.80 -0.01
CA LEU A 258 -4.58 -7.26 -0.25
C LEU A 258 -5.15 -8.02 0.95
N SER A 259 -4.40 -8.96 1.53
CA SER A 259 -4.87 -9.75 2.67
C SER A 259 -5.10 -8.90 3.92
N SER A 260 -4.17 -7.99 4.19
CA SER A 260 -4.31 -6.95 5.22
C SER A 260 -5.56 -6.10 4.98
N GLY A 261 -5.77 -5.69 3.72
CA GLY A 261 -6.89 -4.86 3.33
C GLY A 261 -8.25 -5.55 3.52
N TYR A 262 -8.39 -6.78 3.04
CA TYR A 262 -9.62 -7.55 3.17
C TYR A 262 -9.94 -7.86 4.64
N ASN A 263 -8.92 -8.19 5.44
CA ASN A 263 -9.11 -8.45 6.86
C ASN A 263 -9.48 -7.17 7.65
N ALA A 264 -8.86 -6.03 7.31
CA ALA A 264 -9.20 -4.74 7.90
C ALA A 264 -10.63 -4.32 7.55
N LEU A 265 -11.02 -4.42 6.27
CA LEU A 265 -12.38 -4.14 5.81
C LEU A 265 -13.40 -5.05 6.51
N ALA A 266 -13.14 -6.35 6.57
CA ALA A 266 -14.01 -7.29 7.25
C ALA A 266 -14.16 -6.99 8.74
N ALA A 267 -13.08 -6.62 9.42
CA ALA A 267 -13.11 -6.25 10.83
C ALA A 267 -13.94 -4.97 11.06
N VAL A 268 -13.77 -3.95 10.22
CA VAL A 268 -14.53 -2.69 10.30
C VAL A 268 -16.01 -2.93 10.01
N THR A 269 -16.34 -3.64 8.94
CA THR A 269 -17.74 -3.99 8.62
C THR A 269 -18.40 -4.75 9.76
N TRP A 270 -17.69 -5.72 10.35
CA TRP A 270 -18.19 -6.48 11.48
C TRP A 270 -18.45 -5.57 12.70
N LYS A 271 -17.42 -4.86 13.17
CA LYS A 271 -17.47 -4.07 14.41
C LYS A 271 -18.42 -2.87 14.33
N ASP A 272 -18.48 -2.19 13.19
CA ASP A 272 -19.19 -0.92 13.09
C ASP A 272 -20.62 -1.06 12.56
N PHE A 273 -20.91 -2.10 11.76
CA PHE A 273 -22.21 -2.24 11.08
C PHE A 273 -23.02 -3.46 11.48
N ILE A 274 -22.38 -4.56 11.86
CA ILE A 274 -23.05 -5.84 12.13
C ILE A 274 -23.18 -6.07 13.63
N GLU A 275 -22.08 -6.13 14.37
CA GLU A 275 -22.01 -6.40 15.82
C GLU A 275 -22.96 -5.52 16.65
N PRO A 276 -23.15 -4.20 16.37
CA PRO A 276 -24.07 -3.37 17.15
C PRO A 276 -25.55 -3.71 16.96
N ARG A 277 -25.90 -4.52 15.94
CA ARG A 277 -27.28 -4.83 15.54
C ARG A 277 -27.66 -6.29 15.76
N VAL A 278 -26.69 -7.15 16.04
CA VAL A 278 -26.91 -8.59 16.17
C VAL A 278 -26.07 -9.15 17.32
N GLU A 279 -26.65 -10.06 18.09
CA GLU A 279 -25.91 -10.85 19.07
C GLU A 279 -25.58 -12.22 18.46
N PHE A 280 -24.29 -12.43 18.16
CA PHE A 280 -23.79 -13.69 17.63
C PHE A 280 -22.79 -14.31 18.59
N SER A 281 -22.82 -15.64 18.70
CA SER A 281 -21.75 -16.40 19.35
C SER A 281 -20.41 -16.15 18.65
N GLU A 282 -19.31 -16.22 19.38
CA GLU A 282 -17.95 -15.99 18.83
C GLU A 282 -17.66 -16.84 17.58
N LYS A 283 -18.09 -18.11 17.54
CA LYS A 283 -17.93 -18.99 16.37
C LYS A 283 -18.67 -18.46 15.12
N LYS A 284 -19.90 -17.97 15.30
CA LYS A 284 -20.69 -17.36 14.22
C LYS A 284 -20.08 -16.02 13.79
N ALA A 285 -19.58 -15.23 14.74
CA ALA A 285 -18.88 -13.99 14.44
C ALA A 285 -17.68 -14.22 13.52
N VAL A 286 -16.80 -15.16 13.88
CA VAL A 286 -15.65 -15.54 13.05
C VAL A 286 -16.08 -16.01 11.66
N PHE A 287 -17.12 -16.85 11.57
CA PHE A 287 -17.62 -17.34 10.28
C PHE A 287 -18.14 -16.19 9.40
N VAL A 288 -18.91 -15.25 9.97
CA VAL A 288 -19.44 -14.09 9.25
C VAL A 288 -18.32 -13.15 8.81
N THR A 289 -17.36 -12.83 9.69
CA THR A 289 -16.21 -11.98 9.32
C THR A 289 -15.38 -12.59 8.19
N ARG A 290 -15.18 -13.92 8.18
CA ARG A 290 -14.54 -14.62 7.06
C ARG A 290 -15.34 -14.50 5.77
N GLY A 291 -16.67 -14.65 5.83
CA GLY A 291 -17.56 -14.44 4.69
C GLY A 291 -17.48 -13.02 4.11
N ILE A 292 -17.37 -12.01 4.98
CA ILE A 292 -17.18 -10.61 4.56
C ILE A 292 -15.83 -10.40 3.87
N ALA A 293 -14.75 -10.97 4.43
CA ALA A 293 -13.43 -10.91 3.79
C ALA A 293 -13.44 -11.55 2.39
N ALA A 294 -14.12 -12.70 2.24
CA ALA A 294 -14.30 -13.34 0.95
C ALA A 294 -15.06 -12.45 -0.05
N ALA A 295 -16.14 -11.81 0.39
CA ALA A 295 -16.92 -10.89 -0.44
C ALA A 295 -16.07 -9.70 -0.92
N TYR A 296 -15.27 -9.08 -0.05
CA TYR A 296 -14.35 -8.01 -0.44
C TYR A 296 -13.27 -8.48 -1.41
N GLY A 297 -12.76 -9.71 -1.25
CA GLY A 297 -11.84 -10.30 -2.22
C GLY A 297 -12.44 -10.45 -3.61
N LEU A 298 -13.66 -10.97 -3.71
CA LEU A 298 -14.38 -11.09 -5.00
C LEU A 298 -14.70 -9.73 -5.64
N LEU A 299 -15.06 -8.73 -4.82
CA LEU A 299 -15.28 -7.37 -5.30
C LEU A 299 -13.98 -6.73 -5.80
N SER A 300 -12.86 -6.96 -5.10
CA SER A 300 -11.54 -6.48 -5.48
C SER A 300 -11.08 -7.07 -6.83
N ILE A 301 -11.36 -8.36 -7.09
CA ILE A 301 -11.16 -8.99 -8.40
C ILE A 301 -11.93 -8.25 -9.49
N SER A 302 -13.21 -7.94 -9.24
CA SER A 302 -14.06 -7.24 -10.20
C SER A 302 -13.51 -5.84 -10.53
N ILE A 303 -12.99 -5.12 -9.55
CA ILE A 303 -12.35 -3.82 -9.72
C ILE A 303 -11.00 -3.93 -10.47
N ALA A 304 -10.23 -5.01 -10.24
CA ALA A 304 -8.96 -5.24 -10.92
C ALA A 304 -9.13 -5.38 -12.45
N PHE A 305 -10.24 -5.98 -12.90
CA PHE A 305 -10.58 -6.01 -14.34
C PHE A 305 -10.78 -4.61 -14.93
N LEU A 306 -11.38 -3.70 -14.17
CA LEU A 306 -11.58 -2.31 -14.60
C LEU A 306 -10.27 -1.52 -14.61
N SER A 307 -9.32 -1.89 -13.75
CA SER A 307 -8.03 -1.22 -13.60
C SER A 307 -7.15 -1.32 -14.84
N GLY A 308 -7.41 -2.29 -15.72
CA GLY A 308 -6.73 -2.42 -17.02
C GLY A 308 -6.97 -1.24 -17.97
N THR A 309 -8.04 -0.47 -17.77
CA THR A 309 -8.33 0.74 -18.57
C THR A 309 -7.55 1.98 -18.11
N LEU A 310 -6.93 1.92 -16.93
CA LEU A 310 -6.20 3.06 -16.37
C LEU A 310 -4.87 3.30 -17.09
N PRO A 311 -4.47 4.57 -17.33
CA PRO A 311 -3.20 4.91 -17.95
C PRO A 311 -1.98 4.52 -17.11
N SER A 312 -2.07 4.68 -15.78
CA SER A 312 -1.02 4.35 -14.82
C SER A 312 -1.61 3.85 -13.51
N ILE A 313 -1.13 2.68 -13.05
CA ILE A 313 -1.52 2.10 -11.76
C ILE A 313 -1.02 2.97 -10.60
N VAL A 314 0.21 3.48 -10.72
CA VAL A 314 0.84 4.30 -9.68
C VAL A 314 0.06 5.60 -9.48
N GLN A 315 -0.32 6.28 -10.56
CA GLN A 315 -1.10 7.51 -10.48
C GLN A 315 -2.47 7.25 -9.82
N ALA A 316 -3.20 6.23 -10.27
CA ALA A 316 -4.48 5.86 -9.67
C ALA A 316 -4.35 5.50 -8.19
N SER A 317 -3.30 4.75 -7.81
CA SER A 317 -3.02 4.39 -6.42
C SER A 317 -2.76 5.63 -5.56
N ASN A 318 -1.93 6.56 -6.04
CA ASN A 318 -1.62 7.79 -5.31
C ASN A 318 -2.86 8.66 -5.12
N SER A 319 -3.73 8.78 -6.13
CA SER A 319 -4.98 9.52 -6.03
C SER A 319 -5.93 8.90 -5.00
N LEU A 320 -6.10 7.58 -5.00
CA LEU A 320 -6.95 6.88 -4.03
C LEU A 320 -6.41 6.98 -2.60
N VAL A 321 -5.09 6.84 -2.42
CA VAL A 321 -4.44 7.03 -1.12
C VAL A 321 -4.60 8.46 -0.63
N GLY A 322 -4.42 9.47 -1.51
CA GLY A 322 -4.63 10.88 -1.17
C GLY A 322 -6.06 11.17 -0.71
N ALA A 323 -7.05 10.66 -1.45
CA ALA A 323 -8.48 10.82 -1.12
C ALA A 323 -8.86 10.17 0.23
N MET A 324 -8.18 9.10 0.63
CA MET A 324 -8.44 8.41 1.90
C MET A 324 -7.67 9.03 3.07
N THR A 325 -6.38 9.35 2.89
CA THR A 325 -5.47 9.64 4.00
C THR A 325 -5.76 10.98 4.67
N GLY A 326 -6.09 12.01 3.89
CA GLY A 326 -6.39 13.35 4.39
C GLY A 326 -7.59 13.39 5.35
N PRO A 327 -8.79 12.97 4.90
CA PRO A 327 -9.98 12.97 5.75
C PRO A 327 -9.85 12.08 6.99
N LEU A 328 -9.22 10.91 6.85
CA LEU A 328 -8.99 9.98 7.96
C LEU A 328 -8.09 10.60 9.03
N LEU A 329 -7.01 11.25 8.62
CA LEU A 329 -6.09 11.92 9.54
C LEU A 329 -6.74 13.13 10.21
N ALA A 330 -7.53 13.92 9.47
CA ALA A 330 -8.25 15.06 10.02
C ALA A 330 -9.21 14.65 11.14
N ILE A 331 -9.99 13.57 10.93
CA ILE A 331 -10.87 13.01 11.96
C ILE A 331 -10.07 12.56 13.18
N PHE A 332 -8.96 11.87 12.98
CA PHE A 332 -8.10 11.41 14.06
C PHE A 332 -7.53 12.56 14.88
N PHE A 333 -6.97 13.59 14.22
CA PHE A 333 -6.43 14.77 14.90
C PHE A 333 -7.48 15.52 15.70
N LEU A 334 -8.68 15.72 15.14
CA LEU A 334 -9.79 16.36 15.85
C LEU A 334 -10.20 15.54 17.08
N GLY A 335 -10.30 14.22 16.94
CA GLY A 335 -10.64 13.32 18.05
C GLY A 335 -9.62 13.36 19.20
N VAL A 336 -8.33 13.48 18.89
CA VAL A 336 -7.26 13.46 19.89
C VAL A 336 -7.02 14.83 20.52
N PHE A 337 -6.89 15.88 19.73
CA PHE A 337 -6.47 17.20 20.21
C PHE A 337 -7.64 18.15 20.52
N PHE A 338 -8.82 17.89 19.95
CA PHE A 338 -9.99 18.76 20.07
C PHE A 338 -11.21 17.96 20.57
N PRO A 339 -11.15 17.33 21.76
CA PRO A 339 -12.23 16.48 22.28
C PRO A 339 -13.55 17.25 22.51
N PHE A 340 -13.51 18.58 22.52
CA PHE A 340 -14.66 19.48 22.61
C PHE A 340 -15.39 19.71 21.27
N CYS A 341 -14.84 19.26 20.14
CA CYS A 341 -15.51 19.35 18.85
C CYS A 341 -16.76 18.46 18.82
N LYS A 342 -17.94 19.08 18.69
CA LYS A 342 -19.22 18.37 18.64
C LYS A 342 -19.32 17.51 17.37
N LYS A 343 -19.94 16.35 17.51
CA LYS A 343 -20.19 15.31 16.48
C LYS A 343 -20.73 15.84 15.12
N LYS A 344 -21.47 16.95 15.10
CA LYS A 344 -21.99 17.60 13.88
C LYS A 344 -20.90 18.30 13.04
N VAL A 345 -19.87 18.85 13.68
CA VAL A 345 -18.75 19.53 13.00
C VAL A 345 -17.89 18.53 12.24
N LEU A 346 -17.64 17.36 12.83
CA LEU A 346 -16.91 16.25 12.20
C LEU A 346 -17.56 15.80 10.89
N CYS A 347 -18.90 15.73 10.88
CA CYS A 347 -19.67 15.29 9.72
C CYS A 347 -19.63 16.32 8.58
N PHE A 348 -19.75 17.61 8.90
CA PHE A 348 -19.70 18.69 7.91
C PHE A 348 -18.30 18.80 7.28
N GLN A 349 -17.26 18.66 8.08
CA GLN A 349 -15.87 18.77 7.63
C GLN A 349 -15.48 17.60 6.70
N PHE A 350 -15.95 16.38 6.97
CA PHE A 350 -15.72 15.26 6.06
C PHE A 350 -16.48 15.44 4.73
N LEU A 351 -17.73 15.92 4.77
CA LEU A 351 -18.49 16.19 3.55
C LEU A 351 -17.79 17.24 2.69
N ALA A 352 -17.29 18.32 3.31
CA ALA A 352 -16.54 19.36 2.62
C ALA A 352 -15.22 18.84 2.03
N LEU A 353 -14.48 18.01 2.78
CA LEU A 353 -13.23 17.41 2.31
C LEU A 353 -13.43 16.44 1.13
N PHE A 354 -14.56 15.74 1.09
CA PHE A 354 -14.88 14.83 0.00
C PHE A 354 -15.42 15.54 -1.24
N ILE A 355 -16.08 16.70 -1.10
CA ILE A 355 -16.54 17.50 -2.25
C ILE A 355 -15.37 18.21 -2.96
N MET A 356 -14.27 18.45 -2.24
CA MET A 356 -13.06 19.05 -2.80
C MET A 356 -12.18 18.06 -3.60
N TYR A 357 -12.49 16.77 -3.57
CA TYR A 357 -11.85 15.69 -4.33
C TYR A 357 -12.80 15.14 -5.39
#